data_AF-A0A1G7CFR4-F1
#
_entry.id   AF-A0A1G7CFR4-F1
#
_cell.length_a   1.000
_cell.length_b   1.000
_cell.length_c   1.000
_cell.angle_alpha   90.00
_cell.angle_beta   90.00
_cell.angle_gamma   90.00
#
_symmetry.space_group_name_H-M   'P 1'
#
loop_
_entity.id
_entity.type
_entity.pdbx_description
1 polymer ?
#
loop_
_entity_poly.entity_id
_entity_poly.type
_entity_poly.pdbx_seq_one_letter_code
_entity_poly.pdbx_strand_id
1 'polypeptide(L)'
;MKKAVLYGSFVMLASIFFNYFSGEKDWGVNAYYGVAFGLAWGLAYYLDRPDFFLAKKLILSLLGMIVLLIAGLMFFNTMIAVPSLIRFSAVFVAYYLLASFRSSKSLKK
;
A
#
# COMPACT_ATOMS: atom_id res chain seq x y z
N MET A 1 -13.51 -8.15 -0.73
CA MET A 1 -13.73 -6.73 -0.38
C MET A 1 -13.59 -6.49 1.12
N LYS A 2 -14.47 -7.05 1.99
CA LYS A 2 -14.42 -6.82 3.44
C LYS A 2 -13.06 -7.11 4.09
N LYS A 3 -12.41 -8.24 3.77
CA LYS A 3 -11.08 -8.59 4.28
C LYS A 3 -9.95 -7.66 3.77
N ALA A 4 -10.06 -7.18 2.54
CA ALA A 4 -9.07 -6.27 1.95
C ALA A 4 -9.04 -4.93 2.69
N VAL A 5 -10.23 -4.39 2.94
CA VAL A 5 -10.40 -3.16 3.72
C VAL A 5 -9.94 -3.37 5.15
N LEU A 6 -10.34 -4.47 5.80
CA LEU A 6 -9.91 -4.78 7.17
C LEU A 6 -8.38 -4.83 7.32
N TYR A 7 -7.70 -5.60 6.46
CA TYR A 7 -6.24 -5.71 6.52
C TYR A 7 -5.54 -4.41 6.11
N GLY A 8 -6.06 -3.70 5.10
CA GLY A 8 -5.55 -2.39 4.71
C GLY A 8 -5.65 -1.36 5.84
N SER A 9 -6.80 -1.28 6.51
CA SER A 9 -7.02 -0.40 7.67
C SER A 9 -6.12 -0.77 8.83
N PHE A 10 -5.89 -2.06 9.09
CA PHE A 10 -4.97 -2.50 10.14
C PHE A 10 -3.53 -2.03 9.87
N VAL A 11 -3.02 -2.23 8.65
CA VAL A 11 -1.67 -1.82 8.26
C VAL A 11 -1.53 -0.29 8.24
N MET A 12 -2.58 0.43 7.86
CA MET A 12 -2.64 1.88 7.95
C MET A 12 -2.51 2.37 9.40
N LEU A 13 -3.31 1.82 10.32
CA LEU A 13 -3.26 2.19 11.74
C LEU A 13 -1.90 1.84 12.37
N ALA A 14 -1.36 0.67 12.04
CA ALA A 14 -0.03 0.28 12.48
C ALA A 14 1.03 1.27 11.99
N SER A 15 0.98 1.70 10.72
CA SER A 15 1.91 2.69 10.18
C SER A 15 1.83 4.03 10.90
N ILE A 16 0.62 4.54 11.16
CA ILE A 16 0.41 5.79 11.92
C ILE A 16 1.01 5.66 13.33
N PHE A 17 0.76 4.54 14.01
CA PHE A 17 1.31 4.27 15.33
C PHE A 17 2.85 4.25 15.33
N PHE A 18 3.47 3.55 14.36
CA PHE A 18 4.93 3.49 14.24
C PHE A 18 5.56 4.84 13.91
N ASN A 19 4.98 5.61 13.00
CA ASN A 19 5.52 6.94 12.67
C ASN A 19 5.41 7.91 13.85
N TYR A 20 4.30 7.86 14.60
CA TYR A 20 4.14 8.65 15.82
C TYR A 20 5.23 8.34 16.84
N PHE A 21 5.53 7.05 17.08
CA PHE A 21 6.60 6.63 17.99
C PHE A 21 8.00 7.00 17.48
N SER A 22 8.17 7.10 16.16
CA SER A 22 9.45 7.48 15.52
C SER A 22 9.72 9.00 15.56
N GLY A 23 8.79 9.79 16.11
CA GLY A 23 8.97 11.23 16.34
C GLY A 23 8.39 12.14 15.26
N GLU A 24 7.66 11.60 14.27
CA GLU A 24 6.92 12.42 13.29
C GLU A 24 5.73 13.07 13.98
N LYS A 25 5.78 14.40 14.15
CA LYS A 25 4.77 15.18 14.89
C LYS A 25 3.66 15.70 13.98
N ASP A 26 3.88 15.73 12.67
CA ASP A 26 2.86 16.16 11.72
C ASP A 26 1.83 15.05 11.50
N TRP A 27 0.63 15.26 12.05
CA TRP A 27 -0.49 14.34 11.92
C TRP A 27 -0.96 14.17 10.48
N GLY A 28 -0.87 15.21 9.65
CA GLY A 28 -1.23 15.15 8.23
C GLY A 28 -0.29 14.22 7.47
N VAL A 29 1.02 14.36 7.70
CA VAL A 29 2.05 13.51 7.10
C VAL A 29 1.91 12.06 7.57
N ASN A 30 1.67 11.85 8.86
CA ASN A 30 1.43 10.52 9.44
C ASN A 30 0.22 9.83 8.83
N ALA A 31 -0.90 10.55 8.72
CA ALA A 31 -2.12 10.04 8.10
C ALA A 31 -1.89 9.70 6.62
N TYR A 32 -1.21 10.58 5.89
CA TYR A 32 -0.89 10.37 4.48
C TYR A 32 -0.01 9.12 4.25
N TYR A 33 1.04 8.93 5.05
CA TYR A 33 1.85 7.72 4.98
C TYR A 33 1.09 6.48 5.43
N GLY A 34 0.23 6.59 6.43
CA GLY A 34 -0.69 5.51 6.82
C GLY A 34 -1.58 5.08 5.66
N VAL A 35 -2.16 6.04 4.93
CA VAL A 35 -2.97 5.77 3.75
C VAL A 35 -2.14 5.08 2.67
N ALA A 36 -0.90 5.50 2.43
CA ALA A 36 0.00 4.83 1.48
C ALA A 36 0.23 3.35 1.83
N PHE A 37 0.48 3.06 3.11
CA PHE A 37 0.64 1.70 3.63
C PHE A 37 -0.65 0.86 3.50
N GLY A 38 -1.79 1.42 3.91
CA GLY A 38 -3.07 0.73 3.85
C GLY A 38 -3.56 0.48 2.42
N LEU A 39 -3.40 1.46 1.53
CA LEU A 39 -3.70 1.32 0.11
C LEU A 39 -2.84 0.25 -0.54
N ALA A 40 -1.53 0.22 -0.24
CA ALA A 40 -0.62 -0.79 -0.78
C ALA A 40 -1.06 -2.20 -0.41
N TRP A 41 -1.28 -2.45 0.89
CA TRP A 41 -1.70 -3.77 1.37
C TRP A 41 -3.09 -4.15 0.87
N GLY A 42 -4.04 -3.20 0.90
CA GLY A 42 -5.41 -3.40 0.44
C GLY A 42 -5.48 -3.72 -1.05
N LEU A 43 -4.74 -2.99 -1.88
CA LEU A 43 -4.62 -3.27 -3.32
C LEU A 43 -3.91 -4.59 -3.58
N ALA A 44 -2.80 -4.87 -2.90
CA ALA A 44 -2.08 -6.13 -3.05
C ALA A 44 -2.99 -7.33 -2.73
N TYR A 45 -3.68 -7.32 -1.59
CA TYR A 45 -4.64 -8.34 -1.21
C TYR A 45 -5.83 -8.44 -2.17
N TYR A 46 -6.33 -7.31 -2.69
CA TYR A 46 -7.43 -7.31 -3.65
C TYR A 46 -7.02 -7.93 -4.99
N LEU A 47 -5.81 -7.63 -5.46
CA LEU A 47 -5.24 -8.08 -6.73
C LEU A 47 -4.66 -9.49 -6.66
N ASP A 48 -4.40 -10.00 -5.46
CA ASP A 48 -3.93 -11.35 -5.19
C ASP A 48 -5.04 -12.39 -5.38
N ARG A 49 -5.52 -12.48 -6.63
CA ARG A 49 -6.48 -13.48 -7.05
C ARG A 49 -6.03 -14.11 -8.38
N PRO A 50 -6.38 -15.40 -8.62
CA PRO A 50 -5.96 -16.12 -9.81
C PRO A 50 -6.71 -15.71 -11.08
N ASP A 51 -7.86 -15.05 -10.97
CA ASP A 51 -8.68 -14.56 -12.08
C ASP A 51 -8.12 -13.27 -12.71
N PHE A 52 -7.19 -12.58 -12.04
CA PHE A 52 -6.62 -11.35 -12.55
C PHE A 52 -5.32 -11.61 -13.31
N PHE A 53 -5.29 -11.21 -14.57
CA PHE A 53 -4.09 -11.19 -15.39
C PHE A 53 -3.02 -10.23 -14.82
N LEU A 54 -1.75 -10.56 -15.07
CA LEU A 54 -0.61 -9.77 -14.60
C LEU A 54 -0.71 -8.29 -14.98
N ALA A 55 -1.06 -8.00 -16.24
CA ALA A 55 -1.22 -6.63 -16.73
C ALA A 55 -2.25 -5.84 -15.90
N LYS A 56 -3.37 -6.46 -15.51
CA LYS A 56 -4.39 -5.83 -14.68
C LYS A 56 -3.86 -5.52 -13.28
N LYS A 57 -3.05 -6.41 -12.70
CA LYS A 57 -2.42 -6.18 -11.38
C LYS A 57 -1.48 -4.98 -11.42
N LEU A 58 -0.62 -4.92 -12.44
CA LEU A 58 0.35 -3.83 -12.61
C LEU A 58 -0.32 -2.48 -12.86
N ILE A 59 -1.32 -2.42 -13.74
CA ILE A 59 -2.03 -1.18 -14.05
C ILE A 59 -2.76 -0.64 -12.81
N LEU A 60 -3.44 -1.50 -12.04
CA LEU A 60 -4.12 -1.04 -10.83
C LEU A 60 -3.15 -0.56 -9.75
N SER A 61 -2.00 -1.24 -9.58
CA SER A 61 -0.97 -0.78 -8.63
C SER A 61 -0.36 0.56 -9.05
N LEU A 62 -0.11 0.76 -10.35
CA LEU A 62 0.37 2.03 -10.90
C LEU A 62 -0.66 3.15 -10.70
N LEU A 63 -1.94 2.87 -10.94
CA LEU A 63 -3.01 3.84 -10.66
C LEU A 63 -3.04 4.23 -9.18
N GLY A 64 -2.91 3.27 -8.27
CA GLY A 64 -2.81 3.56 -6.82
C GLY A 64 -1.64 4.48 -6.48
N MET A 65 -0.48 4.24 -7.09
CA MET A 65 0.71 5.10 -6.95
C MET A 65 0.49 6.50 -7.53
N ILE A 66 -0.13 6.63 -8.70
CA ILE A 66 -0.42 7.93 -9.33
C ILE A 66 -1.38 8.74 -8.45
N VAL A 67 -2.44 8.10 -7.93
CA VAL A 67 -3.39 8.76 -7.01
C VAL A 67 -2.66 9.27 -5.76
N LEU A 68 -1.78 8.44 -5.17
CA LEU A 68 -0.96 8.87 -4.05
C LEU A 68 -0.06 10.04 -4.41
N LEU A 69 0.67 9.96 -5.52
CA LEU A 69 1.57 11.02 -5.95
C LEU A 69 0.84 12.35 -6.14
N ILE A 70 -0.30 12.34 -6.84
CA ILE A 70 -1.11 13.54 -7.07
C ILE A 70 -1.62 14.10 -5.74
N ALA A 71 -2.16 13.26 -4.86
CA ALA A 71 -2.61 13.69 -3.54
C ALA A 71 -1.45 14.29 -2.70
N GLY A 72 -0.28 13.65 -2.71
CA GLY A 72 0.91 14.15 -2.04
C GLY A 72 1.38 15.50 -2.57
N LEU A 73 1.33 15.71 -3.88
CA LEU A 73 1.70 16.99 -4.49
C LEU A 73 0.65 18.09 -4.25
N MET A 74 -0.63 17.74 -4.14
CA MET A 74 -1.71 18.70 -3.89
C MET A 74 -1.75 19.19 -2.43
N PHE A 75 -1.54 18.29 -1.47
CA PHE A 75 -1.69 18.60 -0.04
C PHE A 75 -0.35 18.80 0.69
N PHE A 76 0.76 18.36 0.11
CA PHE A 76 2.09 18.43 0.72
C PHE A 76 3.12 18.91 -0.31
N ASN A 77 4.34 18.34 -0.27
CA ASN A 77 5.44 18.66 -1.16
C ASN A 77 6.07 17.38 -1.74
N THR A 78 7.00 17.54 -2.68
CA THR A 78 7.73 16.44 -3.31
C THR A 78 8.51 15.57 -2.30
N MET A 79 9.03 16.17 -1.23
CA MET A 79 9.75 15.47 -0.16
C MET A 79 8.84 14.57 0.68
N ILE A 80 7.52 14.77 0.64
CA ILE A 80 6.54 13.88 1.28
C ILE A 80 5.94 12.92 0.25
N ALA A 81 5.59 13.42 -0.93
CA ALA A 81 4.94 12.65 -1.98
C ALA A 81 5.84 11.53 -2.51
N VAL A 82 7.11 11.79 -2.82
CA VAL A 82 8.01 10.77 -3.38
C VAL A 82 8.29 9.63 -2.39
N PRO A 83 8.62 9.88 -1.10
CA PRO A 83 8.78 8.80 -0.12
C PRO A 83 7.52 7.95 0.10
N SER A 84 6.33 8.51 -0.13
CA SER A 84 5.09 7.74 -0.03
C SER A 84 5.00 6.65 -1.11
N LEU A 85 5.55 6.87 -2.30
CA LEU A 85 5.62 5.88 -3.37
C LEU A 85 6.56 4.73 -3.01
N ILE A 86 7.68 5.04 -2.38
CA ILE A 86 8.65 4.05 -1.89
C ILE A 86 7.99 3.19 -0.82
N ARG A 87 7.32 3.83 0.16
CA ARG A 87 6.56 3.15 1.22
C ARG A 87 5.47 2.23 0.64
N PHE A 88 4.67 2.74 -0.29
CA PHE A 88 3.65 1.94 -0.99
C PHE A 88 4.28 0.73 -1.67
N SER A 89 5.35 0.95 -2.45
CA SER A 89 6.01 -0.11 -3.22
C SER A 89 6.60 -1.18 -2.30
N ALA A 90 7.25 -0.78 -1.21
CA ALA A 90 7.84 -1.69 -0.24
C ALA A 90 6.77 -2.61 0.38
N VAL A 91 5.63 -2.03 0.81
CA VAL A 91 4.52 -2.80 1.39
C VAL A 91 3.88 -3.72 0.35
N PHE A 92 3.67 -3.23 -0.88
CA PHE A 92 3.11 -4.02 -1.96
C PHE A 92 4.01 -5.23 -2.28
N VAL A 93 5.31 -5.02 -2.43
CA VAL A 93 6.28 -6.09 -2.67
C VAL A 93 6.34 -7.06 -1.49
N ALA A 94 6.39 -6.55 -0.25
CA ALA A 94 6.39 -7.38 0.95
C ALA A 94 5.16 -8.29 1.02
N TYR A 95 3.98 -7.79 0.65
CA TYR A 95 2.78 -8.62 0.55
C TYR A 95 2.98 -9.79 -0.41
N TYR A 96 3.45 -9.54 -1.65
CA TYR A 96 3.63 -10.60 -2.65
C TYR A 96 4.74 -11.58 -2.27
N LEU A 97 5.79 -11.13 -1.58
CA LEU A 97 6.80 -12.00 -1.00
C LEU A 97 6.19 -12.91 0.08
N LEU A 98 5.39 -12.37 0.99
CA LEU A 98 4.69 -13.19 1.99
C LEU A 98 3.67 -14.14 1.37
N ALA A 99 3.01 -13.71 0.29
CA ALA A 99 2.06 -14.53 -0.45
C ALA A 99 2.76 -15.66 -1.21
N SER A 100 3.98 -15.45 -1.72
CA SER A 100 4.73 -16.48 -2.46
C SER A 100 5.11 -17.68 -1.58
N PHE A 101 5.28 -17.48 -0.26
CA PHE A 101 5.53 -18.55 0.70
C PHE A 101 4.27 -19.34 1.08
N ARG A 102 3.06 -18.87 0.75
CA ARG A 102 1.82 -19.60 1.04
C ARG A 102 1.60 -20.69 0.00
N SER A 103 1.50 -21.94 0.46
CA SER A 103 1.25 -23.14 -0.37
C SER A 103 -0.08 -23.10 -1.15
N SER A 104 -1.02 -22.20 -0.82
CA SER A 104 -2.32 -22.07 -1.47
C SER A 104 -2.42 -20.92 -2.49
N LYS A 105 -2.04 -21.24 -3.74
CA LYS A 105 -2.44 -20.62 -5.04
C LYS A 105 -1.92 -19.24 -5.49
N SER A 106 -1.27 -19.27 -6.65
CA SER A 106 -1.55 -18.49 -7.90
C SER A 106 -0.55 -18.90 -9.00
N LEU A 107 0.60 -19.44 -8.63
CA LEU A 107 1.72 -19.75 -9.53
C LEU A 107 1.93 -21.25 -9.82
N LYS A 108 1.12 -22.14 -9.25
CA LYS A 108 1.07 -23.55 -9.68
C LYS A 108 0.01 -23.68 -10.78
N LYS A 109 0.44 -23.61 -12.03
CA LYS A 109 -0.07 -24.54 -13.04
C LYS A 109 0.88 -25.73 -13.04
#